data_AF-A0A443SAC8-F1
#
_entry.id   AF-A0A443SAC8-F1
#
_cell.length_a   1.000
_cell.length_b   1.000
_cell.length_c   1.000
_cell.angle_alpha   90.00
_cell.angle_beta   90.00
_cell.angle_gamma   90.00
#
_symmetry.space_group_name_H-M   'P 1'
#
loop_
_entity.id
_entity.type
_entity.pdbx_description
1 polymer ?
#
loop_
_entity_poly.entity_id
_entity_poly.type
_entity_poly.pdbx_seq_one_letter_code
_entity_poly.pdbx_strand_id
1 'polypeptide(L)'
;MSARSDTAPGKCFVHFCGEPLKVSQYLFYKRFQYSKSSEQSSLCALSLGDFFFARMSADSDPCIAEIKLLFEDRANRESLCSLRLYFLPEQSPDGREPRHGEVCVAGAFVCVCYIC
;
A
#
# COMPACT_ATOMS: atom_id res chain seq x y z
N MET A 1 2.56 -6.02 -33.56
CA MET A 1 1.45 -5.90 -32.58
C MET A 1 1.65 -7.00 -31.55
N SER A 2 2.37 -6.72 -30.47
CA SER A 2 2.68 -7.72 -29.44
C SER A 2 1.59 -7.69 -28.38
N ALA A 3 0.89 -8.81 -28.21
CA ALA A 3 -0.15 -8.98 -27.20
C ALA A 3 0.46 -8.79 -25.82
N ARG A 4 0.02 -7.77 -25.08
CA ARG A 4 0.28 -7.65 -23.65
C ARG A 4 -0.46 -8.80 -22.98
N SER A 5 0.29 -9.76 -22.46
CA SER A 5 -0.23 -10.81 -21.58
C SER A 5 -0.73 -10.16 -20.30
N ASP A 6 -2.05 -9.95 -20.22
CA ASP A 6 -2.77 -9.64 -18.99
C ASP A 6 -2.61 -10.82 -18.02
N THR A 7 -1.50 -10.78 -17.27
CA THR A 7 -1.32 -11.65 -16.13
C THR A 7 -2.17 -11.04 -15.02
N ALA A 8 -3.33 -11.65 -14.75
CA ALA A 8 -4.14 -11.32 -13.58
C ALA A 8 -3.21 -11.19 -12.35
N PRO A 9 -3.32 -10.12 -11.54
CA PRO A 9 -2.43 -9.94 -10.39
C PRO A 9 -2.52 -11.19 -9.52
N GLY A 10 -1.41 -11.92 -9.41
CA GLY A 10 -1.33 -13.13 -8.61
C GLY A 10 -1.88 -12.86 -7.22
N LYS A 11 -2.73 -13.76 -6.73
CA LYS A 11 -3.39 -13.61 -5.43
C LYS A 11 -2.32 -13.42 -4.35
N CYS A 12 -2.29 -12.22 -3.77
CA CYS A 12 -1.39 -11.88 -2.68
C CYS A 12 -2.08 -12.31 -1.39
N PHE A 13 -1.41 -13.08 -0.54
CA PHE A 13 -1.94 -13.42 0.78
C PHE A 13 -1.34 -12.46 1.79
N VAL A 14 -2.17 -11.81 2.59
CA VAL A 14 -1.74 -10.85 3.61
C VAL A 14 -2.22 -11.29 4.98
N HIS A 15 -1.34 -11.16 5.98
CA HIS A 15 -1.60 -11.56 7.36
C HIS A 15 -1.05 -10.52 8.34
N PHE A 16 -1.87 -10.03 9.26
CA PHE A 16 -1.42 -9.11 10.32
C PHE A 16 -0.69 -9.87 11.42
N CYS A 17 0.44 -9.34 11.90
CA CYS A 17 1.32 -10.07 12.80
C CYS A 17 1.56 -9.32 14.12
N GLY A 18 1.71 -10.10 15.20
CA GLY A 18 1.96 -9.61 16.55
C GLY A 18 0.70 -9.44 17.39
N GLU A 19 0.87 -9.04 18.65
CA GLU A 19 -0.26 -8.78 19.55
C GLU A 19 -0.96 -7.46 19.17
N PRO A 20 -2.28 -7.49 18.90
CA PRO A 20 -3.01 -6.28 18.56
C PRO A 20 -3.31 -5.44 19.80
N LEU A 21 -3.28 -4.11 19.62
CA LEU A 21 -3.87 -3.18 20.57
C LEU A 21 -5.37 -3.09 20.31
N LYS A 22 -6.19 -3.52 21.28
CA LYS A 22 -7.65 -3.44 21.18
C LYS A 22 -8.17 -2.08 21.65
N VAL A 23 -8.91 -1.39 20.81
CA VAL A 23 -9.64 -0.17 21.16
C VAL A 23 -11.08 -0.28 20.66
N SER A 24 -12.03 -0.49 21.57
CA SER A 24 -13.42 -0.77 21.23
C SER A 24 -13.55 -1.99 20.29
N GLN A 25 -14.13 -1.80 19.10
CA GLN A 25 -14.29 -2.80 18.04
C GLN A 25 -13.09 -2.94 17.11
N TYR A 26 -12.06 -2.12 17.28
CA TYR A 26 -10.88 -2.11 16.42
C TYR A 26 -9.69 -2.85 17.05
N LEU A 27 -8.96 -3.58 16.23
CA LEU A 27 -7.65 -4.16 16.59
C LEU A 27 -6.55 -3.49 15.78
N PHE A 28 -5.61 -2.84 16.44
CA PHE A 28 -4.49 -2.16 15.78
C PHE A 28 -3.23 -3.02 15.81
N TYR A 29 -2.55 -3.10 14.68
CA TYR A 29 -1.33 -3.88 14.51
C TYR A 29 -0.14 -3.00 14.15
N LYS A 30 1.07 -3.51 14.41
CA LYS A 30 2.32 -2.81 14.08
C LYS A 30 2.94 -3.25 12.77
N ARG A 31 2.53 -4.40 12.24
CA ARG A 31 3.11 -5.00 11.03
C ARG A 31 2.16 -6.00 10.37
N PHE A 32 2.38 -6.24 9.09
CA PHE A 32 1.80 -7.34 8.34
C PHE A 32 2.86 -8.07 7.52
N GLN A 33 2.53 -9.30 7.13
CA GLN A 33 3.30 -10.12 6.21
C GLN A 33 2.49 -10.37 4.96
N TYR A 34 3.16 -10.46 3.81
CA TYR A 34 2.53 -10.78 2.55
C TYR A 34 3.38 -11.71 1.69
N SER A 35 2.75 -12.53 0.85
CA SER A 35 3.44 -13.38 -0.13
C SER A 35 2.89 -13.16 -1.54
N LYS A 36 3.80 -13.05 -2.52
CA LYS A 36 3.45 -12.89 -3.95
C LYS A 36 3.16 -14.22 -4.68
N SER A 37 3.42 -15.35 -4.04
CA SER A 37 3.22 -16.70 -4.61
C SER A 37 2.76 -17.68 -3.53
N SER A 38 2.16 -18.80 -3.96
CA SER A 38 1.89 -19.99 -3.15
C SER A 38 3.15 -20.58 -2.52
N GLU A 39 4.34 -20.26 -3.06
CA GLU A 39 5.59 -20.69 -2.45
C GLU A 39 5.96 -19.75 -1.29
N GLN A 40 5.91 -20.30 -0.07
CA GLN A 40 6.29 -19.67 1.21
C GLN A 40 7.73 -19.12 1.26
N SER A 41 8.51 -19.28 0.19
CA SER A 41 9.91 -18.86 0.06
C SER A 41 10.09 -17.32 -0.03
N SER A 42 9.03 -16.55 -0.32
CA SER A 42 9.11 -15.08 -0.45
C SER A 42 8.11 -14.34 0.45
N LEU A 43 8.12 -14.65 1.74
CA LEU A 43 7.34 -13.91 2.73
C LEU A 43 7.98 -12.55 3.00
N CYS A 44 7.35 -11.48 2.52
CA CYS A 44 7.75 -10.11 2.81
C CYS A 44 7.03 -9.61 4.06
N ALA A 45 7.65 -8.67 4.77
CA ALA A 45 7.04 -8.05 5.94
C ALA A 45 7.18 -6.54 5.89
N LEU A 46 6.12 -5.84 6.28
CA LEU A 46 6.09 -4.38 6.37
C LEU A 46 5.49 -3.97 7.72
N SER A 47 6.04 -2.91 8.29
CA SER A 47 5.68 -2.36 9.60
C SER A 47 5.21 -0.91 9.45
N LEU A 48 4.58 -0.37 10.49
CA LEU A 48 4.24 1.06 10.54
C LEU A 48 5.48 1.92 10.29
N GLY A 49 5.37 2.91 9.41
CA GLY A 49 6.46 3.79 8.99
C GLY A 49 7.29 3.26 7.82
N ASP A 50 7.10 2.00 7.40
CA ASP A 50 7.80 1.48 6.22
C ASP A 50 7.24 2.07 4.93
N PHE A 51 8.13 2.22 3.95
CA PHE A 51 7.81 2.73 2.62
C PHE A 51 7.88 1.60 1.59
N PHE A 52 6.94 1.60 0.64
CA PHE A 52 6.91 0.64 -0.47
C PHE A 52 6.31 1.26 -1.73
N PHE A 53 6.55 0.64 -2.89
CA PHE A 53 5.90 1.06 -4.12
C PHE A 53 4.49 0.49 -4.21
N ALA A 54 3.50 1.36 -4.37
CA ALA A 54 2.10 1.01 -4.53
C ALA A 54 1.60 1.41 -5.92
N ARG A 55 0.69 0.63 -6.46
CA ARG A 55 0.01 0.92 -7.73
C ARG A 55 -1.50 0.86 -7.48
N MET A 56 -2.23 1.90 -7.86
CA MET A 56 -3.68 2.00 -7.59
C MET A 56 -4.51 1.20 -8.61
N SER A 57 -4.03 1.07 -9.85
CA SER A 57 -4.60 0.27 -10.93
C SER A 57 -3.51 -0.23 -11.87
N ALA A 58 -3.74 -1.29 -12.65
CA ALA A 58 -2.75 -1.82 -13.59
C ALA A 58 -2.13 -0.75 -14.51
N ASP A 59 -2.93 0.24 -14.93
CA ASP A 59 -2.53 1.33 -15.82
C ASP A 59 -1.93 2.56 -15.10
N SER A 60 -2.04 2.63 -13.77
CA SER A 60 -1.46 3.75 -13.02
C SER A 60 0.06 3.61 -12.85
N ASP A 61 0.74 4.74 -12.91
CA ASP A 61 2.15 4.80 -12.52
C ASP A 61 2.31 4.46 -11.03
N PRO A 62 3.37 3.75 -10.64
CA PRO A 62 3.63 3.46 -9.25
C PRO A 62 3.87 4.75 -8.46
N CYS A 63 3.36 4.80 -7.24
CA CYS A 63 3.62 5.84 -6.26
C CYS A 63 4.34 5.23 -5.04
N ILE A 64 4.93 6.08 -4.20
CA ILE A 64 5.53 5.63 -2.94
C ILE A 64 4.44 5.69 -1.87
N ALA A 65 4.27 4.63 -1.09
CA ALA A 65 3.31 4.56 0.01
C ALA A 65 4.05 4.35 1.33
N GLU A 66 3.68 5.10 2.36
CA GLU A 66 4.12 4.91 3.74
C GLU A 66 2.97 4.36 4.57
N ILE A 67 3.23 3.34 5.39
CA ILE A 67 2.22 2.76 6.28
C ILE A 67 2.03 3.66 7.50
N LYS A 68 0.82 4.20 7.68
CA LYS A 68 0.47 5.02 8.85
C LYS A 68 -0.32 4.25 9.90
N LEU A 69 -1.19 3.33 9.48
CA LEU A 69 -2.05 2.58 10.40
C LEU A 69 -2.42 1.22 9.82
N LEU A 70 -2.47 0.19 10.67
CA LEU A 70 -2.95 -1.15 10.32
C LEU A 70 -3.99 -1.54 11.35
N PHE A 71 -5.20 -1.91 10.90
CA PHE A 71 -6.26 -2.27 11.82
C PHE A 71 -7.29 -3.23 11.24
N GLU A 72 -7.88 -4.04 12.10
CA GLU A 72 -9.08 -4.81 11.79
C GLU A 72 -10.30 -4.13 12.39
N ASP A 73 -11.36 -3.99 11.59
CA ASP A 73 -12.70 -3.64 12.08
C ASP A 73 -13.46 -4.93 12.40
N ARG A 74 -13.66 -5.24 13.69
CA ARG A 74 -14.36 -6.46 14.09
C ARG A 74 -15.86 -6.44 13.80
N ALA A 75 -16.46 -5.26 13.69
CA ALA A 75 -17.88 -5.16 13.35
C ALA A 75 -18.12 -5.60 11.90
N ASN A 76 -17.24 -5.17 11.00
CA ASN A 76 -17.32 -5.46 9.57
C ASN A 76 -16.49 -6.68 9.12
N ARG A 77 -15.59 -7.19 9.99
CA ARG A 77 -14.63 -8.27 9.71
C ARG A 77 -13.67 -7.94 8.56
N GLU A 78 -13.22 -6.69 8.52
CA GLU A 78 -12.37 -6.16 7.45
C GLU A 78 -10.98 -5.83 7.97
N SER A 79 -9.96 -6.14 7.17
CA SER A 79 -8.57 -5.75 7.41
C SER A 79 -8.24 -4.53 6.57
N LEU A 80 -7.85 -3.44 7.25
CA LEU A 80 -7.67 -2.13 6.67
C LEU A 80 -6.28 -1.59 6.95
N CYS A 81 -5.77 -0.81 6.01
CA CYS A 81 -4.53 -0.08 6.16
C CYS A 81 -4.72 1.38 5.74
N SER A 82 -4.21 2.30 6.56
CA SER A 82 -4.09 3.70 6.19
C SER A 82 -2.68 3.97 5.68
N LEU A 83 -2.60 4.48 4.46
CA LEU A 83 -1.36 4.79 3.77
C LEU A 83 -1.25 6.29 3.52
N ARG A 84 -0.03 6.82 3.59
CA ARG A 84 0.31 8.14 3.02
C ARG A 84 1.00 7.92 1.69
N LEU A 85 0.36 8.36 0.60
CA LEU A 85 0.82 8.18 -0.77
C LEU A 85 1.56 9.43 -1.25
N TYR A 86 2.78 9.25 -1.74
CA TYR A 86 3.68 10.25 -2.25
C TYR A 86 3.73 10.13 -3.78
N PHE A 87 3.33 11.20 -4.45
CA PHE A 87 3.27 11.27 -5.91
C PHE A 87 4.39 12.14 -6.48
N LEU A 88 4.93 11.70 -7.61
CA LEU A 88 5.87 12.50 -8.40
C LEU A 88 5.18 13.78 -8.91
N PRO A 89 5.92 14.89 -9.13
CA PRO A 89 5.36 16.13 -9.63
C PRO A 89 4.65 15.95 -10.98
N GLU A 90 5.14 15.03 -11.81
CA GLU A 90 4.53 14.65 -13.09
C GLU A 90 3.12 14.06 -12.92
N GLN A 91 2.81 13.51 -11.74
CA GLN A 91 1.50 12.95 -11.40
C GLN A 91 0.56 13.98 -10.75
N SER A 92 1.02 15.21 -10.53
CA SER A 92 0.16 16.30 -10.05
C SER A 92 -0.67 16.89 -11.21
N PRO A 93 -1.86 17.46 -10.95
CA PRO A 93 -2.68 18.10 -11.99
C PRO A 93 -1.94 19.21 -12.74
N ASP A 94 -1.06 19.93 -12.03
CA ASP A 94 -0.26 21.04 -12.56
C ASP A 94 1.04 20.55 -13.25
N GLY A 95 1.34 19.26 -13.13
CA GLY A 95 2.54 18.64 -13.69
C GLY A 95 3.85 19.12 -13.06
N ARG A 96 4.97 18.77 -13.72
CA ARG A 96 6.30 19.17 -13.25
C ARG A 96 6.59 20.63 -13.59
N GLU A 97 6.57 21.48 -12.57
CA GLU A 97 7.01 22.86 -12.69
C GLU A 97 8.53 23.07 -12.49
N PRO A 98 9.13 24.16 -13.00
CA PRO A 98 10.56 24.45 -12.89
C PRO A 98 11.11 24.58 -11.46
N ARG A 99 10.23 24.80 -10.49
CA ARG A 99 10.58 24.83 -9.05
C ARG A 99 10.84 23.45 -8.46
N HIS A 100 10.43 22.38 -9.14
CA HIS A 100 10.66 21.01 -8.68
C HIS A 100 12.08 20.56 -9.06
N GLY A 101 12.87 20.21 -8.05
CA GLY A 101 14.18 19.56 -8.22
C GLY A 101 14.08 18.13 -8.75
N GLU A 102 15.22 17.44 -8.88
CA GLU A 102 15.27 16.08 -9.46
C GLU A 102 14.49 15.04 -8.67
N VAL A 103 14.48 15.16 -7.34
CA VAL A 103 13.72 14.30 -6.43
C VAL A 103 12.77 15.19 -5.63
N CYS A 104 11.54 15.33 -6.09
CA CYS A 104 10.49 16.07 -5.40
C CYS A 104 9.25 15.19 -5.25
N VAL A 105 8.54 15.33 -4.13
CA VAL A 105 7.19 14.78 -3.98
C VAL A 105 6.23 15.96 -3.92
N ALA A 106 5.22 15.98 -4.79
CA ALA A 106 4.31 17.11 -4.93
C ALA A 106 3.08 17.03 -4.01
N GLY A 107 2.73 15.85 -3.48
CA GLY A 107 1.55 15.70 -2.64
C GLY A 107 1.56 14.44 -1.78
N ALA A 108 0.78 14.48 -0.70
CA ALA A 108 0.55 13.36 0.20
C ALA A 108 -0.95 13.09 0.33
N PHE A 109 -1.41 11.90 -0.08
CA PHE A 109 -2.81 11.49 0.09
C PHE A 109 -2.93 10.41 1.16
N VAL A 110 -3.94 10.52 2.03
CA VAL A 110 -4.27 9.45 2.97
C VAL A 110 -5.28 8.53 2.29
N CYS A 111 -4.89 7.29 2.03
CA CYS A 111 -5.77 6.27 1.47
C CYS A 111 -6.04 5.20 2.52
N VAL A 112 -7.31 4.83 2.70
CA VAL A 112 -7.68 3.62 3.44
C VAL A 112 -7.86 2.50 2.41
N CYS A 113 -6.92 1.56 2.40
CA CYS A 113 -6.94 0.43 1.49
C CYS A 113 -7.50 -0.80 2.17
N TYR A 114 -8.35 -1.51 1.44
CA TYR A 114 -8.71 -2.89 1.74
C TYR A 114 -7.53 -3.79 1.45
N ILE A 115 -7.10 -4.53 2.47
CA ILE A 115 -6.11 -5.57 2.31
C ILE A 115 -6.89 -6.88 2.11
N CYS A 116 -7.00 -7.32 0.85
CA CYS A 116 -7.77 -8.49 0.44
C CYS A 116 -6.87 -9.65 0.02
#